data_AF-A0A7D5QBF9-F1
#
_entry.id   AF-A0A7D5QBF9-F1
#
_cell.length_a   1.000
_cell.length_b   1.000
_cell.length_c   1.000
_cell.angle_alpha   90.00
_cell.angle_beta   90.00
_cell.angle_gamma   90.00
#
_symmetry.space_group_name_H-M   'P 1'
#
loop_
_entity.id
_entity.type
_entity.pdbx_description
1 polymer ?
#
loop_
_entity_poly.entity_id
_entity_poly.type
_entity_poly.pdbx_seq_one_letter_code
_entity_poly.pdbx_strand_id
1 'polypeptide(L)'
;MFFRYANAAFTFATFPGLVAAATIEDTLVQRVGVPRTISGSSGSYRTEYGGVDSLRSALAVTVLPFVACSAFAATLLAVAVVAVPFWTLGWWMCSWFGLAVAVHALPDSDAALALGRASGDVEGAAGRLGAVLASAFRVSDALVLVRADALYASLLYYAVASALLPGSPGIAIPAVLG
;
A
#
# COMPACT_ATOMS: atom_id res chain seq x y z
N MET A 1 10.56 -14.98 -20.73
CA MET A 1 11.81 -14.53 -20.07
C MET A 1 11.72 -13.07 -19.64
N PHE A 2 11.35 -12.15 -20.53
CA PHE A 2 11.22 -10.70 -20.27
C PHE A 2 10.43 -10.34 -18.99
N PHE A 3 9.25 -10.92 -18.78
CA PHE A 3 8.42 -10.68 -17.60
C PHE A 3 9.10 -11.00 -16.25
N ARG A 4 9.97 -12.02 -16.21
CA ARG A 4 10.69 -12.39 -14.97
C ARG A 4 11.72 -11.34 -14.58
N TYR A 5 12.47 -10.81 -15.56
CA TYR A 5 13.46 -9.77 -15.32
C TYR A 5 12.82 -8.42 -14.97
N ALA A 6 11.71 -8.08 -15.64
CA ALA A 6 10.96 -6.86 -15.33
C ALA A 6 10.40 -6.87 -13.89
N ASN A 7 9.96 -8.05 -13.41
CA ASN A 7 9.48 -8.19 -12.03
C ASN A 7 10.63 -8.07 -11.02
N ALA A 8 11.74 -8.77 -11.25
CA ALA A 8 12.91 -8.70 -10.37
C ALA A 8 13.49 -7.28 -10.25
N ALA A 9 13.58 -6.55 -11.36
CA ALA A 9 14.04 -5.16 -11.36
C ALA A 9 13.08 -4.24 -10.59
N PHE A 10 11.77 -4.44 -10.73
CA PHE A 10 10.76 -3.68 -9.99
C PHE A 10 10.81 -3.96 -8.49
N THR A 11 10.91 -5.23 -8.08
CA THR A 11 11.08 -5.61 -6.67
C THR A 11 12.35 -5.02 -6.09
N PHE A 12 13.46 -5.07 -6.82
CA PHE A 12 14.72 -4.46 -6.38
C PHE A 12 14.59 -2.93 -6.22
N ALA A 13 13.99 -2.26 -7.20
CA ALA A 13 13.79 -0.82 -7.19
C ALA A 13 12.82 -0.34 -6.10
N THR A 14 11.91 -1.20 -5.62
CA THR A 14 10.91 -0.86 -4.59
C THR A 14 11.19 -1.55 -3.26
N PHE A 15 12.32 -2.24 -3.13
CA PHE A 15 12.65 -3.07 -1.97
C PHE A 15 12.61 -2.30 -0.63
N PRO A 16 13.12 -1.06 -0.53
CA PRO A 16 13.01 -0.31 0.73
C PRO A 16 11.55 -0.01 1.11
N GLY A 17 10.69 0.25 0.12
CA GLY A 17 9.26 0.42 0.32
C GLY A 17 8.59 -0.87 0.81
N LEU A 18 8.98 -2.02 0.25
CA LEU A 18 8.52 -3.34 0.68
C LEU A 18 8.87 -3.60 2.15
N VAL A 19 10.12 -3.32 2.55
CA VAL A 19 10.56 -3.48 3.94
C VAL A 19 9.79 -2.57 4.89
N ALA A 20 9.57 -1.31 4.50
CA ALA A 20 8.82 -0.36 5.32
C ALA A 20 7.34 -0.78 5.47
N ALA A 21 6.70 -1.16 4.37
CA ALA A 21 5.31 -1.64 4.38
C ALA A 21 5.16 -2.91 5.23
N ALA A 22 6.04 -3.89 5.05
CA ALA A 22 6.05 -5.11 5.85
C ALA A 22 6.27 -4.81 7.34
N THR A 23 7.14 -3.85 7.69
CA THR A 23 7.38 -3.46 9.09
C THR A 23 6.15 -2.79 9.71
N ILE A 24 5.46 -1.94 8.96
CA ILE A 24 4.22 -1.28 9.40
C ILE A 24 3.12 -2.33 9.63
N GLU A 25 2.92 -3.22 8.66
CA GLU A 25 2.00 -4.34 8.77
C GLU A 25 2.35 -5.19 10.00
N ASP A 26 3.61 -5.59 10.15
CA ASP A 26 4.10 -6.41 11.26
C ASP A 26 3.75 -5.82 12.62
N THR A 27 4.05 -4.54 12.78
CA THR A 27 3.81 -3.78 14.01
C THR A 27 2.32 -3.68 14.32
N LEU A 28 1.49 -3.44 13.31
CA LEU A 28 0.04 -3.25 13.49
C LEU A 28 -0.69 -4.57 13.73
N VAL A 29 -0.34 -5.62 12.98
CA VAL A 29 -0.93 -6.95 13.14
C VAL A 29 -0.60 -7.53 14.52
N GLN A 30 0.64 -7.37 15.00
CA GLN A 30 1.01 -7.76 16.37
C GLN A 30 0.17 -7.03 17.44
N ARG A 31 -0.11 -5.74 17.24
CA ARG A 31 -0.94 -4.96 18.18
C ARG A 31 -2.40 -5.40 18.21
N VAL A 32 -2.92 -5.97 17.12
CA VAL A 32 -4.28 -6.51 17.07
C VAL A 32 -4.37 -7.91 17.68
N GLY A 33 -3.23 -8.57 17.93
CA GLY A 33 -3.18 -9.87 18.58
C GLY A 33 -3.59 -11.03 17.67
N VAL A 34 -3.46 -10.87 16.34
CA VAL A 34 -3.75 -11.96 15.40
C VAL A 34 -2.67 -13.04 15.51
N PRO A 35 -3.03 -14.31 15.74
CA PRO A 35 -2.07 -15.38 15.82
C PRO A 35 -1.31 -15.53 14.50
N ARG A 36 -0.01 -15.77 14.61
CA ARG A 36 0.87 -16.07 13.47
C ARG A 36 1.28 -17.52 13.52
N THR A 37 1.23 -18.16 12.37
CA THR A 37 1.51 -19.57 12.24
C THR A 37 2.66 -19.72 11.26
N ILE A 38 3.69 -20.47 11.67
CA ILE A 38 4.82 -20.74 10.79
C ILE A 38 4.33 -21.80 9.81
N SER A 39 4.20 -21.44 8.54
CA SER A 39 3.72 -22.35 7.51
C SER A 39 4.86 -22.73 6.57
N GLY A 40 5.22 -24.03 6.58
CA GLY A 40 6.14 -24.63 5.61
C GLY A 40 7.59 -24.80 6.10
N SER A 41 8.29 -25.77 5.49
CA SER A 41 9.69 -26.14 5.74
C SER A 41 10.71 -25.04 5.40
N SER A 42 10.27 -23.89 4.89
CA SER A 42 11.10 -22.75 4.51
C SER A 42 11.26 -21.70 5.62
N GLY A 43 10.58 -21.84 6.77
CA GLY A 43 10.65 -20.88 7.87
C GLY A 43 10.00 -19.53 7.56
N SER A 44 9.15 -19.45 6.53
CA SER A 44 8.39 -18.23 6.20
C SER A 44 7.27 -18.01 7.21
N TYR A 45 7.23 -16.82 7.81
CA TYR A 45 6.12 -16.37 8.65
C TYR A 45 4.95 -15.98 7.73
N ARG A 46 3.87 -16.75 7.74
CA ARG A 46 2.62 -16.38 7.08
C ARG A 46 1.59 -16.05 8.15
N THR A 47 1.01 -14.86 8.09
CA THR A 47 -0.09 -14.51 8.99
C THR A 47 -1.31 -15.36 8.60
N GLU A 48 -1.77 -16.25 9.48
CA GLU A 48 -3.03 -16.96 9.24
C GLU A 48 -4.19 -16.06 9.63
N TYR A 49 -4.78 -15.43 8.61
CA TYR A 49 -6.01 -14.66 8.75
C TYR A 49 -7.25 -15.52 9.05
N GLY A 50 -7.10 -16.85 9.15
CA GLY A 50 -8.17 -17.81 9.41
C GLY A 50 -8.77 -17.75 10.81
N GLY A 51 -8.09 -17.14 11.79
CA GLY A 51 -8.60 -16.93 13.15
C GLY A 51 -9.17 -15.53 13.39
N VAL A 52 -9.41 -14.75 12.34
CA VAL A 52 -9.95 -13.38 12.45
C VAL A 52 -11.47 -13.43 12.32
N ASP A 53 -12.14 -13.76 13.43
CA ASP A 53 -13.58 -14.05 13.43
C ASP A 53 -14.46 -12.80 13.55
N SER A 54 -13.88 -11.63 13.82
CA SER A 54 -14.64 -10.38 13.95
C SER A 54 -14.34 -9.42 12.80
N LEU A 55 -15.38 -8.78 12.26
CA LEU A 55 -15.23 -7.73 11.25
C LEU A 55 -14.31 -6.60 11.72
N ARG A 56 -14.34 -6.27 13.02
CA ARG A 56 -13.46 -5.25 13.61
C ARG A 56 -11.99 -5.66 13.49
N SER A 57 -11.66 -6.89 13.84
CA SER A 57 -10.29 -7.40 13.71
C SER A 57 -9.88 -7.52 12.25
N ALA A 58 -10.77 -7.97 11.36
CA ALA A 58 -10.49 -8.04 9.93
C ALA A 58 -10.20 -6.65 9.35
N LEU A 59 -11.03 -5.65 9.66
CA LEU A 59 -10.77 -4.26 9.27
C LEU A 59 -9.46 -3.75 9.86
N ALA A 60 -9.15 -4.07 11.12
CA ALA A 60 -7.92 -3.61 11.74
C ALA A 60 -6.66 -4.17 11.04
N VAL A 61 -6.70 -5.43 10.62
CA VAL A 61 -5.53 -6.14 10.06
C VAL A 61 -5.39 -5.85 8.56
N THR A 62 -6.49 -5.58 7.85
CA THR A 62 -6.46 -5.25 6.42
C THR A 62 -6.36 -3.75 6.16
N VAL A 63 -7.15 -2.92 6.86
CA VAL A 63 -7.29 -1.49 6.56
C VAL A 63 -6.25 -0.63 7.30
N LEU A 64 -5.88 -0.94 8.55
CA LEU A 64 -4.92 -0.10 9.27
C LEU A 64 -3.53 -0.11 8.61
N PRO A 65 -2.95 -1.26 8.20
CA PRO A 65 -1.68 -1.25 7.48
C PRO A 65 -1.76 -0.44 6.19
N PHE A 66 -2.82 -0.63 5.39
CA PHE A 66 -3.05 0.16 4.19
C PHE A 66 -3.08 1.67 4.47
N VAL A 67 -3.86 2.11 5.47
CA VAL A 67 -3.95 3.53 5.84
C VAL A 67 -2.62 4.07 6.35
N ALA A 68 -1.91 3.31 7.19
CA ALA A 68 -0.63 3.71 7.75
C ALA A 68 0.46 3.83 6.67
N CYS A 69 0.59 2.84 5.78
CA CYS A 69 1.49 2.88 4.64
C CYS A 69 1.16 4.05 3.70
N SER A 70 -0.12 4.28 3.44
CA SER A 70 -0.59 5.37 2.58
C SER A 70 -0.30 6.75 3.19
N ALA A 71 -0.53 6.92 4.49
CA ALA A 71 -0.19 8.16 5.19
C ALA A 71 1.32 8.40 5.23
N PHE A 72 2.11 7.35 5.44
CA PHE A 72 3.57 7.44 5.42
C PHE A 72 4.10 7.82 4.04
N ALA A 73 3.60 7.14 2.99
CA ALA A 73 3.91 7.48 1.60
C ALA A 73 3.51 8.93 1.26
N ALA A 74 2.29 9.34 1.62
CA ALA A 74 1.81 10.71 1.40
C ALA A 74 2.69 11.75 2.10
N THR A 75 3.15 11.47 3.32
CA THR A 75 4.06 12.35 4.07
C THR A 75 5.40 12.50 3.34
N LEU A 76 5.99 11.41 2.87
CA LEU A 76 7.23 11.44 2.10
C LEU A 76 7.07 12.22 0.78
N LEU A 77 5.97 12.00 0.07
CA LEU A 77 5.66 12.72 -1.17
C LEU A 77 5.39 14.21 -0.92
N ALA A 78 4.75 14.56 0.20
CA ALA A 78 4.53 15.95 0.61
C ALA A 78 5.86 16.65 0.89
N VAL A 79 6.75 15.99 1.65
CA VAL A 79 8.11 16.47 1.89
C VAL A 79 8.85 16.65 0.57
N ALA A 80 8.72 15.70 -0.37
CA ALA A 80 9.30 15.83 -1.69
C ALA A 80 8.79 17.10 -2.39
N VAL A 81 7.47 17.26 -2.55
CA VAL A 81 6.85 18.41 -3.24
C VAL A 81 7.31 19.75 -2.66
N VAL A 82 7.41 19.85 -1.32
CA VAL A 82 7.88 21.08 -0.65
C VAL A 82 9.38 21.31 -0.83
N ALA A 83 10.19 20.24 -0.88
CA ALA A 83 11.65 20.31 -1.00
C ALA A 83 12.16 20.53 -2.43
N VAL A 84 11.29 20.48 -3.45
CA VAL A 84 11.62 20.69 -4.88
C VAL A 84 12.57 21.89 -5.12
N PRO A 85 12.40 23.07 -4.51
CA PRO A 85 13.20 24.25 -4.86
C PRO A 85 14.64 24.21 -4.34
N PHE A 86 14.96 23.32 -3.40
CA PHE A 86 16.16 23.45 -2.57
C PHE A 86 17.10 22.24 -2.66
N TRP A 87 16.60 21.05 -3.01
CA TRP A 87 17.42 19.84 -2.96
C TRP A 87 16.94 18.73 -3.90
N THR A 88 17.52 18.67 -5.11
CA THR A 88 17.16 17.68 -6.14
C THR A 88 17.33 16.24 -5.67
N LEU A 89 18.40 15.93 -4.94
CA LEU A 89 18.62 14.58 -4.42
C LEU A 89 17.62 14.22 -3.30
N GLY A 90 17.33 15.16 -2.39
CA GLY A 90 16.33 14.97 -1.34
C GLY A 90 14.93 14.77 -1.92
N TRP A 91 14.55 15.58 -2.90
CA TRP A 91 13.31 15.41 -3.66
C TRP A 91 13.22 14.02 -4.30
N TRP A 92 14.29 13.58 -4.97
CA TRP A 92 14.31 12.28 -5.65
C TRP A 92 14.20 11.12 -4.66
N MET A 93 14.95 11.16 -3.56
CA MET A 93 14.91 10.15 -2.49
C MET A 93 13.52 10.06 -1.84
N CYS A 94 12.91 11.19 -1.48
CA CYS A 94 11.59 11.22 -0.87
C CYS A 94 10.49 10.78 -1.84
N SER A 95 10.57 11.19 -3.11
CA SER A 95 9.63 10.77 -4.15
C SER A 95 9.74 9.27 -4.41
N TRP A 96 10.96 8.78 -4.62
CA TRP A 96 11.21 7.36 -4.86
C TRP A 96 10.76 6.50 -3.69
N PHE A 97 11.13 6.86 -2.46
CA PHE A 97 10.76 6.10 -1.28
C PHE A 97 9.26 6.16 -1.00
N GLY A 98 8.62 7.32 -1.16
CA GLY A 98 7.17 7.46 -1.04
C GLY A 98 6.39 6.63 -2.05
N LEU A 99 6.82 6.63 -3.33
CA LEU A 99 6.23 5.78 -4.36
C LEU A 99 6.47 4.29 -4.08
N ALA A 100 7.67 3.92 -3.64
CA ALA A 100 7.99 2.54 -3.28
C ALA A 100 7.10 2.04 -2.13
N VAL A 101 6.86 2.83 -1.09
CA VAL A 101 5.94 2.48 -0.01
C VAL A 101 4.49 2.40 -0.54
N ALA A 102 4.06 3.36 -1.34
CA ALA A 102 2.69 3.39 -1.86
C ALA A 102 2.35 2.14 -2.69
N VAL A 103 3.31 1.67 -3.50
CA VAL A 103 3.16 0.44 -4.29
C VAL A 103 2.89 -0.77 -3.40
N HIS A 104 3.49 -0.83 -2.22
CA HIS A 104 3.35 -1.95 -1.28
C HIS A 104 2.31 -1.68 -0.18
N ALA A 105 1.49 -0.63 -0.32
CA ALA A 105 0.48 -0.30 0.68
C ALA A 105 -0.77 -1.19 0.57
N LEU A 106 -1.05 -1.74 -0.61
CA LEU A 106 -2.24 -2.54 -0.85
C LEU A 106 -2.17 -3.87 -0.08
N PRO A 107 -3.27 -4.28 0.59
CA PRO A 107 -3.29 -5.50 1.38
C PRO A 107 -3.25 -6.74 0.47
N ASP A 108 -2.65 -7.80 0.97
CA ASP A 108 -2.58 -9.09 0.28
C ASP A 108 -3.99 -9.71 0.13
N SER A 109 -4.13 -10.55 -0.90
CA SER A 109 -5.34 -11.28 -1.26
C SER A 109 -5.95 -12.07 -0.10
N ASP A 110 -5.12 -12.68 0.74
CA ASP A 110 -5.54 -13.43 1.93
C ASP A 110 -6.23 -12.52 2.96
N ALA A 111 -5.69 -11.33 3.19
CA ALA A 111 -6.26 -10.34 4.10
C ALA A 111 -7.59 -9.78 3.56
N ALA A 112 -7.68 -9.57 2.24
CA ALA A 112 -8.92 -9.16 1.58
C ALA A 112 -10.00 -10.25 1.64
N LEU A 113 -9.62 -11.53 1.51
CA LEU A 113 -10.52 -12.67 1.66
C LEU A 113 -11.06 -12.79 3.09
N ALA A 114 -10.20 -12.63 4.10
CA ALA A 114 -10.62 -12.64 5.49
C ALA A 114 -11.62 -11.52 5.80
N LEU A 115 -11.36 -10.31 5.30
CA LEU A 115 -12.31 -9.20 5.37
C LEU A 115 -13.64 -9.53 4.70
N GLY A 116 -13.59 -10.17 3.52
CA GLY A 116 -14.78 -10.61 2.80
C GLY A 116 -15.62 -11.61 3.61
N ARG A 117 -15.00 -12.62 4.22
CA ARG A 117 -15.70 -13.59 5.08
C ARG A 117 -16.34 -12.92 6.29
N ALA A 118 -15.56 -12.18 7.07
CA ALA A 118 -16.03 -11.50 8.27
C ALA A 118 -17.13 -10.45 7.96
N SER A 119 -17.14 -9.89 6.75
CA SER A 119 -18.20 -8.97 6.31
C SER A 119 -19.53 -9.64 5.99
N GLY A 120 -19.51 -10.92 5.58
CA GLY A 120 -20.71 -11.71 5.33
C GLY A 120 -21.47 -12.09 6.61
N ASP A 121 -20.75 -12.17 7.73
CA ASP A 121 -21.31 -12.54 9.04
C ASP A 121 -21.94 -11.35 9.79
N VAL A 122 -21.78 -10.12 9.27
CA VAL A 122 -22.29 -8.89 9.90
C VAL A 122 -23.37 -8.26 9.03
N GLU A 123 -24.58 -8.17 9.54
CA GLU A 123 -25.67 -7.49 8.85
C GLU A 123 -25.53 -5.95 8.89
N GLY A 124 -26.12 -5.27 7.90
CA GLY A 124 -26.24 -3.81 7.87
C GLY A 124 -25.11 -3.08 7.13
N ALA A 125 -24.92 -1.80 7.46
CA ALA A 125 -24.02 -0.91 6.72
C ALA A 125 -22.53 -1.28 6.88
N ALA A 126 -22.14 -1.75 8.07
CA ALA A 126 -20.76 -2.15 8.35
C ALA A 126 -20.34 -3.37 7.52
N GLY A 127 -21.17 -4.41 7.45
CA GLY A 127 -20.92 -5.58 6.61
C GLY A 127 -20.83 -5.21 5.12
N ARG A 128 -21.75 -4.38 4.62
CA ARG A 128 -21.69 -3.89 3.23
C ARG A 128 -20.39 -3.13 2.93
N LEU A 129 -19.96 -2.25 3.83
CA LEU A 129 -18.71 -1.51 3.67
C LEU A 129 -17.49 -2.47 3.66
N GLY A 130 -17.47 -3.44 4.57
CA GLY A 130 -16.45 -4.50 4.58
C GLY A 130 -16.39 -5.28 3.27
N ALA A 131 -17.55 -5.67 2.72
CA ALA A 131 -17.64 -6.40 1.46
C ALA A 131 -17.17 -5.58 0.25
N VAL A 132 -17.50 -4.28 0.23
CA VAL A 132 -17.03 -3.34 -0.82
C VAL A 132 -15.51 -3.20 -0.75
N LEU A 133 -14.94 -3.00 0.44
CA LEU A 133 -13.49 -2.90 0.64
C LEU A 133 -12.78 -4.21 0.26
N ALA A 134 -13.28 -5.35 0.71
CA ALA A 134 -12.74 -6.66 0.34
C ALA A 134 -12.75 -6.86 -1.18
N SER A 135 -13.83 -6.49 -1.85
CA SER A 135 -13.93 -6.56 -3.31
C SER A 135 -12.94 -5.63 -4.00
N ALA A 136 -12.81 -4.39 -3.53
CA ALA A 136 -11.86 -3.41 -4.07
C ALA A 136 -10.42 -3.92 -3.94
N PHE A 137 -10.03 -4.48 -2.80
CA PHE A 137 -8.70 -5.04 -2.58
C PHE A 137 -8.44 -6.30 -3.43
N ARG A 138 -9.44 -7.15 -3.63
CA ARG A 138 -9.31 -8.31 -4.53
C ARG A 138 -9.18 -7.89 -5.99
N VAL A 139 -9.89 -6.85 -6.40
CA VAL A 139 -9.75 -6.29 -7.75
C VAL A 139 -8.37 -5.67 -7.93
N SER A 140 -7.84 -4.95 -6.93
CA SER A 140 -6.48 -4.42 -7.02
C SER A 140 -5.43 -5.53 -7.12
N ASP A 141 -5.57 -6.62 -6.35
CA ASP A 141 -4.69 -7.78 -6.43
C ASP A 141 -4.78 -8.49 -7.81
N ALA A 142 -5.99 -8.68 -8.34
CA ALA A 142 -6.17 -9.23 -9.69
C ALA A 142 -5.57 -8.32 -10.79
N LEU A 143 -5.49 -7.01 -10.53
CA LEU A 143 -4.89 -6.00 -11.40
C LEU A 143 -3.38 -5.83 -11.16
N VAL A 144 -2.72 -6.68 -10.36
CA VAL A 144 -1.25 -6.74 -10.26
C VAL A 144 -0.60 -6.96 -11.64
N LEU A 145 -1.30 -7.61 -12.57
CA LEU A 145 -0.91 -7.72 -14.00
C LEU A 145 -0.84 -6.36 -14.73
N VAL A 146 -1.58 -5.35 -14.28
CA VAL A 146 -1.66 -4.00 -14.84
C VAL A 146 -0.90 -2.97 -13.98
N ARG A 147 -0.22 -3.41 -12.91
CA ARG A 147 0.45 -2.54 -11.93
C ARG A 147 -0.51 -1.51 -11.32
N ALA A 148 -1.66 -1.96 -10.83
CA ALA A 148 -2.59 -1.12 -10.06
C ALA A 148 -1.88 -0.34 -8.93
N ASP A 149 -0.85 -0.93 -8.34
CA ASP A 149 0.02 -0.33 -7.35
C ASP A 149 0.74 0.94 -7.85
N ALA A 150 1.20 0.93 -9.10
CA ALA A 150 1.83 2.09 -9.73
C ALA A 150 0.81 3.18 -10.06
N LEU A 151 -0.41 2.78 -10.46
CA LEU A 151 -1.52 3.71 -10.65
C LEU A 151 -1.91 4.37 -9.32
N TYR A 152 -2.04 3.58 -8.26
CA TYR A 152 -2.31 4.06 -6.90
C TYR A 152 -1.23 5.05 -6.44
N ALA A 153 0.04 4.69 -6.57
CA ALA A 153 1.16 5.56 -6.21
C ALA A 153 1.15 6.87 -7.00
N SER A 154 0.80 6.82 -8.30
CA SER A 154 0.67 8.00 -9.16
C SER A 154 -0.49 8.90 -8.75
N LEU A 155 -1.65 8.31 -8.44
CA LEU A 155 -2.82 9.04 -7.94
C LEU A 155 -2.53 9.69 -6.60
N LEU A 156 -1.84 8.98 -5.70
CA LEU A 156 -1.43 9.51 -4.40
C LEU A 156 -0.48 10.70 -4.55
N TYR A 157 0.51 10.59 -5.43
CA TYR A 157 1.41 11.70 -5.76
C TYR A 157 0.64 12.91 -6.31
N TYR A 158 -0.26 12.69 -7.27
CA TYR A 158 -1.07 13.75 -7.86
C TYR A 158 -1.97 14.44 -6.81
N ALA A 159 -2.61 13.66 -5.94
CA ALA A 159 -3.45 14.19 -4.87
C ALA A 159 -2.64 15.07 -3.90
N VAL A 160 -1.45 14.61 -3.48
CA VAL A 160 -0.56 15.37 -2.60
C VAL A 160 -0.09 16.65 -3.28
N ALA A 161 0.37 16.58 -4.53
CA ALA A 161 0.81 17.74 -5.30
C ALA A 161 -0.31 18.77 -5.47
N SER A 162 -1.52 18.32 -5.80
CA SER A 162 -2.69 19.19 -5.99
C SER A 162 -3.13 19.87 -4.70
N ALA A 163 -3.03 19.17 -3.55
CA ALA A 163 -3.38 19.72 -2.25
C ALA A 163 -2.38 20.79 -1.78
N LEU A 164 -1.10 20.62 -2.07
CA LEU A 164 -0.03 21.51 -1.61
C LEU A 164 0.23 22.70 -2.55
N LEU A 165 -0.10 22.58 -3.83
CA LEU A 165 0.13 23.61 -4.85
C LEU A 165 -1.19 24.06 -5.52
N PRO A 166 -2.16 24.60 -4.75
CA PRO A 166 -3.45 25.02 -5.29
C PRO A 166 -3.25 26.17 -6.29
N GLY A 167 -3.65 25.96 -7.54
CA GLY A 167 -3.56 26.97 -8.61
C GLY A 167 -2.38 26.82 -9.58
N SER A 168 -1.65 25.70 -9.55
CA SER A 168 -0.77 25.33 -10.67
C SER A 168 -1.63 24.73 -11.81
N PRO A 169 -1.83 25.44 -12.95
CA PRO A 169 -2.57 24.89 -14.07
C PRO A 169 -1.74 23.79 -14.73
N GLY A 170 -1.96 22.55 -14.30
CA GLY A 170 -1.17 21.41 -14.74
C GLY A 170 0.19 21.38 -14.04
N ILE A 171 0.52 20.23 -13.48
CA ILE A 171 1.90 19.90 -13.13
C ILE A 171 2.69 19.98 -14.46
N ALA A 172 3.31 21.12 -14.73
CA ALA A 172 4.40 21.19 -15.68
C ALA A 172 5.47 20.27 -15.11
N ILE A 173 5.54 19.04 -15.63
CA ILE A 173 6.66 18.15 -15.40
C ILE A 173 7.90 19.02 -15.66
N PRO A 174 8.75 19.26 -14.65
CA PRO A 174 9.85 20.18 -14.83
C PRO A 174 10.68 19.63 -15.99
N ALA A 175 10.85 20.45 -17.02
CA ALA A 175 11.77 20.21 -18.12
C ALA A 175 13.20 20.27 -17.55
N VAL A 176 13.57 19.28 -16.75
CA VAL A 176 14.90 19.04 -16.19
C VAL A 176 15.46 17.83 -16.93
N LEU A 177 15.52 17.98 -18.26
CA LEU A 177 16.33 17.21 -19.19
C LEU A 177 16.80 18.21 -20.25
N GLY A 178 17.69 19.10 -19.82
CA GLY A 178 18.48 20.01 -20.63
C GLY A 178 19.88 20.07 -20.02
#